data_AF-A0A7K7B2V5-F1
#
_entry.id   AF-A0A7K7B2V5-F1
#
_cell.length_a   1.000
_cell.length_b   1.000
_cell.length_c   1.000
_cell.angle_alpha   90.00
_cell.angle_beta   90.00
_cell.angle_gamma   90.00
#
_symmetry.space_group_name_H-M   'P 1'
#
loop_
_entity.id
_entity.type
_entity.pdbx_description
1 polymer ?
#
loop_
_entity_poly.entity_id
_entity_poly.type
_entity_poly.pdbx_seq_one_letter_code
_entity_poly.pdbx_strand_id
1 'polypeptide(L)' 'FLAIVYRTQVVAGINYFIKVQVSDSMYVHMRVFQSLPSENQGPSLVSYETGKTRDDPLTYF' A
#
# COMPACT_ATOMS: atom_id res chain seq x y z
N PHE A 1 -1.50 -7.05 -12.53
CA PHE A 1 -1.34 -6.76 -11.09
C PHE A 1 -2.70 -6.86 -10.41
N LEU A 2 -2.76 -7.32 -9.17
CA LEU A 2 -4.00 -7.46 -8.39
C LEU A 2 -3.75 -7.07 -6.93
N ALA A 3 -4.51 -6.11 -6.39
CA ALA A 3 -4.49 -5.81 -4.96
C ALA A 3 -5.31 -6.88 -4.21
N ILE A 4 -4.69 -7.56 -3.25
CA ILE A 4 -5.31 -8.72 -2.57
C ILE A 4 -5.67 -8.45 -1.10
N VAL A 5 -4.93 -7.57 -0.43
CA VAL A 5 -5.12 -7.21 0.98
C VAL A 5 -4.72 -5.75 1.16
N TYR A 6 -5.45 -5.02 2.01
CA TYR A 6 -5.01 -3.70 2.45
C TYR A 6 -5.21 -3.50 3.96
N ARG A 7 -4.47 -2.55 4.51
CA ARG A 7 -4.62 -2.01 5.87
C ARG A 7 -4.56 -0.50 5.81
N THR A 8 -5.14 0.17 6.80
CA THR A 8 -5.14 1.63 6.89
C THR A 8 -4.53 2.11 8.20
N GLN A 9 -3.92 3.29 8.13
CA GLN A 9 -3.47 4.06 9.29
C GLN A 9 -3.90 5.51 9.11
N VAL A 10 -4.69 6.02 10.06
CA VAL A 10 -5.15 7.42 10.06
C VAL A 10 -4.02 8.34 10.54
N VAL A 11 -3.81 9.43 9.83
CA VAL A 11 -2.87 10.52 10.13
C VAL A 11 -3.54 11.86 9.80
N ALA A 12 -2.80 12.92 9.46
CA ALA A 12 -3.34 14.07 8.73
C ALA A 12 -3.63 13.68 7.27
N GLY A 13 -4.57 12.75 7.07
CA GLY A 13 -4.77 11.96 5.86
C GLY A 13 -4.87 10.47 6.19
N ILE A 14 -4.67 9.59 5.21
CA ILE A 14 -4.71 8.14 5.40
C ILE A 14 -3.50 7.50 4.70
N ASN A 15 -2.72 6.70 5.43
CA ASN A 15 -1.79 5.76 4.81
C ASN A 15 -2.53 4.45 4.52
N TYR A 16 -2.50 4.01 3.27
CA TYR A 16 -2.90 2.68 2.84
C TYR A 16 -1.66 1.82 2.68
N PHE A 17 -1.65 0.69 3.37
CA PHE A 17 -0.70 -0.38 3.14
C PHE A 17 -1.41 -1.40 2.26
N ILE A 18 -0.84 -1.74 1.10
CA ILE A 18 -1.50 -2.55 0.07
C ILE A 18 -0.57 -3.69 -0.34
N LYS A 19 -1.05 -4.92 -0.27
CA LYS A 19 -0.38 -6.09 -0.83
C LYS A 19 -0.87 -6.32 -2.26
N VAL A 20 0.05 -6.22 -3.21
CA VAL A 20 -0.23 -6.34 -4.65
C VAL A 20 0.49 -7.55 -5.22
N GLN A 21 -0.26 -8.46 -5.83
CA GLN A 21 0.29 -9.53 -6.65
C GLN A 21 0.73 -8.95 -8.00
N VAL A 22 2.01 -9.07 -8.33
CA VAL A 22 2.60 -8.57 -9.59
C VAL A 22 2.91 -9.70 -10.60
N SER A 23 3.01 -10.94 -10.13
CA SER A 23 2.99 -12.17 -10.94
C SER A 23 2.45 -13.35 -10.11
N ASP A 24 2.44 -14.57 -10.66
CA ASP A 24 1.94 -15.76 -9.97
C ASP A 24 2.52 -15.96 -8.56
N SER A 25 3.82 -15.72 -8.38
CA SER A 25 4.52 -15.89 -7.11
C SER A 25 5.12 -14.61 -6.52
N MET A 26 5.09 -13.48 -7.24
CA MET A 26 5.71 -12.23 -6.78
C MET A 26 4.70 -11.22 -6.28
N TYR A 27 5.02 -10.63 -5.13
CA TYR A 27 4.22 -9.62 -4.46
C TYR A 27 5.05 -8.38 -4.15
N VAL A 28 4.36 -7.25 -4.09
CA VAL A 28 4.88 -5.96 -3.65
C VAL A 28 3.98 -5.46 -2.53
N HIS A 29 4.58 -4.93 -1.46
CA HIS A 29 3.85 -4.18 -0.45
C HIS A 29 4.04 -2.68 -0.74
N MET A 30 2.95 -1.92 -0.80
CA MET A 30 2.97 -0.49 -1.09
C MET A 30 2.42 0.30 0.07
N ARG A 31 3.01 1.45 0.37
CA ARG A 31 2.45 2.47 1.24
C ARG A 31 2.03 3.67 0.39
N VAL A 32 0.74 3.92 0.32
CA VAL A 32 0.15 5.04 -0.42
C VAL A 32 -0.45 6.02 0.56
N PHE A 33 -0.10 7.29 0.45
CA PHE A 33 -0.71 8.36 1.23
C PHE A 33 -1.85 8.99 0.46
N GLN A 34 -3.01 9.09 1.10
CA GLN A 34 -4.14 9.86 0.63
C GLN A 34 -4.26 11.11 1.50
N SER A 35 -4.07 12.27 0.89
CA SER A 35 -4.26 13.57 1.51
C SER A 35 -5.70 13.78 1.97
N LEU A 36 -5.90 14.76 2.85
CA LEU A 36 -7.24 15.17 3.28
C LEU A 36 -8.06 15.70 2.07
N PRO A 37 -9.39 15.52 2.07
CA PRO A 37 -10.24 15.96 0.95
C PRO A 37 -10.09 17.45 0.61
N SER A 38 -9.80 18.30 1.60
CA SER A 38 -9.61 19.74 1.41
C SER A 38 -8.33 20.12 0.67
N GLU A 39 -7.34 19.24 0.62
CA GLU A 39 -6.06 19.53 -0.01
C GLU A 39 -6.11 19.39 -1.53
N ASN A 40 -7.16 18.76 -2.09
CA ASN A 40 -7.31 18.49 -3.54
C ASN A 40 -6.06 17.82 -4.16
N GLN A 41 -5.32 17.06 -3.36
CA GLN A 41 -4.18 16.28 -3.81
C GLN A 41 -4.62 14.83 -4.04
N GLY A 42 -4.15 14.24 -5.14
CA GLY A 42 -4.33 12.82 -5.40
C GLY A 42 -3.50 11.95 -4.46
N PRO A 43 -3.74 10.63 -4.44
CA PRO A 43 -2.91 9.71 -3.67
C PRO A 43 -1.47 9.70 -4.20
N SER A 44 -0.50 9.55 -3.30
CA SER A 44 0.93 9.48 -3.62
C SER A 44 1.57 8.21 -3.07
N LEU A 45 2.47 7.60 -3.85
CA LEU A 45 3.28 6.47 -3.38
C LEU A 45 4.35 7.00 -2.43
N VAL A 46 4.33 6.55 -1.18
CA VAL A 46 5.31 6.92 -0.15
C VAL A 46 6.51 5.99 -0.18
N SER A 47 6.24 4.67 -0.17
CA SER A 47 7.27 3.64 -0.17
C SER A 47 6.73 2.32 -0.70
N TYR A 48 7.62 1.41 -1.06
CA TYR A 48 7.27 0.05 -1.45
C TYR A 48 8.38 -0.94 -1.10
N GLU A 49 7.99 -2.19 -0.91
CA GLU A 49 8.90 -3.32 -0.68
C GLU A 49 8.68 -4.37 -1.78
N THR A 50 9.76 -4.81 -2.42
CA THR A 50 9.74 -5.86 -3.45
C THR A 50 10.19 -7.21 -2.89
N GLY A 51 10.12 -8.26 -3.70
CA GLY A 51 10.56 -9.60 -3.29
C GLY A 51 9.66 -10.27 -2.26
N LYS A 52 8.43 -9.78 -2.07
CA LYS A 52 7.45 -10.38 -1.16
C LYS A 52 6.79 -11.59 -1.79
N THR A 53 6.29 -12.46 -0.94
CA THR A 53 5.54 -13.67 -1.25
C THR A 53 4.08 -13.53 -0.87
N ARG A 54 3.26 -14.51 -1.23
CA ARG A 54 1.83 -14.56 -0.86
C ARG A 54 1.61 -14.59 0.66
N ASP A 55 2.52 -15.21 1.40
CA ASP A 55 2.34 -15.50 2.82
C ASP A 55 2.95 -14.43 3.75
N ASP A 56 3.78 -13.53 3.21
CA ASP A 56 4.34 -12.42 4.00
C ASP A 56 3.22 -11.55 4.60
N PRO A 57 3.22 -11.29 5.92
CA PRO A 57 2.20 -10.43 6.51
C PRO A 57 2.34 -8.99 5.97
N LEU A 58 1.20 -8.35 5.73
CA LEU A 58 1.18 -6.92 5.41
C LEU A 58 1.34 -6.12 6.71
N THR A 59 2.55 -5.65 7.00
CA THR A 59 2.88 -4.85 8.20
C THR A 59 3.02 -3.36 7.86
N TYR A 60 3.16 -2.53 8.89
CA TYR A 60 3.52 -1.12 8.72
C TYR A 60 5.03 -0.97 8.44
N PHE A 61 5.37 -0.10 7.48
CA PHE A 61 6.73 0.25 7.06
C PHE A 61 6.79 1.69 6.51
#